data_AF-A0A0Q9Z6Z7-F1
#
_entry.id   AF-A0A0Q9Z6Z7-F1
#
_cell.length_a   1.000
_cell.length_b   1.000
_cell.length_c   1.000
_cell.angle_alpha   90.00
_cell.angle_beta   90.00
_cell.angle_gamma   90.00
#
_symmetry.space_group_name_H-M   'P 1'
#
loop_
_entity.id
_entity.type
_entity.pdbx_description
1 polymer ?
#
loop_
_entity_poly.entity_id
_entity_poly.type
_entity_poly.pdbx_seq_one_letter_code
_entity_poly.pdbx_strand_id
1 'polypeptide(L)'
;MEKINKYQTGVILLAVVLGLLLGNLAILERYASSFIVLLLMVMLYGLFLSINIGELKSAFFNLKFSVSSLVINFIWTPLFAYLLGYLFLDNELAI
;
A
#
# COMPACT_ATOMS: atom_id res chain seq x y z
N MET A 1 14.10 -12.78 -11.85
CA MET A 1 13.02 -11.91 -11.36
C MET A 1 11.64 -12.57 -11.48
N GLU A 2 11.27 -13.20 -12.61
CA GLU A 2 9.93 -13.82 -12.78
C GLU A 2 9.53 -14.87 -11.72
N LYS A 3 10.45 -15.75 -11.29
CA LYS A 3 10.12 -16.80 -10.30
C LYS A 3 9.84 -16.26 -8.89
N ILE A 4 10.43 -15.13 -8.50
CA ILE A 4 10.21 -14.51 -7.19
C ILE A 4 8.83 -13.82 -7.16
N ASN A 5 8.48 -13.11 -8.23
CA ASN A 5 7.16 -12.49 -8.36
C ASN A 5 6.03 -13.53 -8.39
N LYS A 6 6.28 -14.71 -8.99
CA LYS A 6 5.31 -15.82 -9.01
C LYS A 6 4.83 -16.24 -7.61
N TYR A 7 5.70 -16.16 -6.59
CA TYR A 7 5.37 -16.55 -5.22
C TYR A 7 5.00 -15.36 -4.33
N GLN A 8 5.03 -14.13 -4.85
CA GLN A 8 4.81 -12.92 -4.07
C GLN A 8 3.47 -12.96 -3.31
N THR A 9 2.39 -13.39 -3.95
CA THR A 9 1.08 -13.52 -3.30
C THR A 9 1.13 -14.49 -2.11
N GLY A 10 1.79 -15.63 -2.26
CA GLY A 10 1.95 -16.61 -1.19
C GLY A 10 2.81 -16.08 -0.03
N VAL A 11 3.88 -15.36 -0.36
CA VAL A 11 4.75 -14.71 0.64
C VAL A 11 3.99 -13.64 1.42
N ILE A 12 3.18 -12.81 0.75
CA ILE A 12 2.34 -11.80 1.42
C ILE A 12 1.36 -12.48 2.37
N LEU A 13 0.68 -13.53 1.94
CA LEU A 13 -0.28 -14.25 2.77
C LEU A 13 0.39 -14.86 4.02
N LEU A 14 1.56 -15.49 3.85
CA LEU A 14 2.35 -15.99 4.97
C LEU A 14 2.77 -14.86 5.92
N ALA A 15 3.22 -13.71 5.39
CA ALA A 15 3.61 -12.56 6.20
C ALA A 15 2.43 -12.01 7.02
N VAL A 16 1.22 -11.98 6.48
CA VAL A 16 0.01 -11.58 7.21
C VAL A 16 -0.26 -12.55 8.36
N VAL A 17 -0.26 -13.86 8.10
CA VAL A 17 -0.49 -14.87 9.16
C VAL A 17 0.56 -14.75 10.26
N LEU A 18 1.85 -14.65 9.90
CA LEU A 18 2.93 -14.48 10.87
C LEU A 18 2.80 -13.16 11.64
N GLY A 19 2.42 -12.06 10.98
CA GLY A 19 2.19 -10.77 11.62
C GLY A 19 1.09 -10.83 12.67
N LEU A 20 -0.01 -11.54 12.39
CA LEU A 20 -1.11 -11.73 13.36
C LEU A 20 -0.67 -12.60 14.54
N LEU A 21 0.10 -13.66 14.30
CA LEU A 21 0.59 -14.55 15.38
C LEU A 21 1.63 -13.87 16.28
N LEU A 22 2.51 -13.06 15.69
CA LEU A 22 3.64 -12.45 16.39
C LEU A 22 3.34 -11.03 16.90
N GLY A 23 2.23 -10.42 16.49
CA GLY A 23 1.90 -9.01 16.77
C GLY A 23 1.77 -8.65 18.26
N ASN A 24 1.53 -9.63 19.12
CA ASN A 24 1.40 -9.43 20.57
C ASN A 24 2.75 -9.43 21.34
N LEU A 25 3.88 -9.62 20.65
CA LEU A 25 5.19 -9.61 21.29
C LEU A 25 5.64 -8.16 21.52
N ALA A 26 5.77 -7.76 22.79
CA ALA A 26 6.14 -6.39 23.19
C ALA A 26 7.42 -5.85 22.54
N ILE A 27 8.38 -6.73 22.21
CA ILE A 27 9.61 -6.33 21.51
C ILE A 27 9.33 -5.94 20.06
N LEU A 28 8.43 -6.66 19.37
CA LEU A 28 8.07 -6.37 17.98
C LEU A 28 7.21 -5.12 17.92
N GLU A 29 6.23 -4.97 18.81
CA GLU A 29 5.40 -3.77 18.92
C GLU A 29 6.26 -2.50 19.05
N ARG A 30 7.27 -2.51 19.92
CA ARG A 30 8.16 -1.37 20.18
C ARG A 30 8.91 -0.90 18.94
N TYR A 31 9.34 -1.81 18.06
CA TYR A 31 10.17 -1.49 16.90
C TYR A 31 9.43 -1.53 15.57
N ALA A 32 8.20 -2.08 15.53
CA ALA A 32 7.43 -2.29 14.31
C ALA A 32 7.24 -1.00 13.52
N SER A 33 6.84 0.09 14.18
CA SER A 33 6.61 1.38 13.51
C SER A 33 7.87 1.87 12.77
N SER A 34 9.01 1.95 13.46
CA SER A 34 10.28 2.39 12.86
C SER A 34 10.74 1.46 11.73
N PHE A 35 10.56 0.15 11.89
CA PHE A 35 10.97 -0.82 10.89
C PHE A 35 10.08 -0.78 9.64
N ILE A 36 8.77 -0.65 9.81
CA ILE A 36 7.81 -0.47 8.70
C ILE A 36 8.18 0.77 7.91
N VAL A 37 8.40 1.91 8.56
CA VAL A 37 8.78 3.15 7.88
C VAL A 37 10.10 2.98 7.12
N LEU A 38 11.13 2.39 7.74
CA LEU A 38 12.42 2.14 7.09
C LEU A 38 12.28 1.25 5.85
N LEU A 39 11.55 0.14 5.96
CA LEU A 39 11.32 -0.80 4.86
C LEU A 39 10.50 -0.15 3.72
N LEU A 40 9.50 0.67 4.06
CA LEU A 40 8.75 1.45 3.07
C LEU A 40 9.67 2.43 2.33
N MET A 41 10.57 3.11 3.04
CA MET A 41 11.55 4.01 2.41
C MET A 41 12.47 3.27 1.44
N VAL A 42 12.99 2.10 1.83
CA VAL A 42 13.82 1.26 0.96
C VAL A 42 13.05 0.81 -0.28
N MET A 43 11.78 0.40 -0.11
CA MET A 43 10.91 0.01 -1.23
C MET A 43 10.69 1.17 -2.19
N LEU A 44 10.30 2.35 -1.68
CA LEU A 44 10.06 3.54 -2.50
C LEU A 44 11.33 3.99 -3.22
N TYR A 45 12.48 3.97 -2.53
CA TYR A 45 13.76 4.29 -3.15
C TYR A 45 14.10 3.34 -4.30
N GLY A 46 13.95 2.02 -4.09
CA GLY A 46 14.16 1.03 -5.15
C GLY A 46 13.21 1.21 -6.34
N LEU A 47 11.94 1.55 -6.08
CA LEU A 47 10.97 1.89 -7.12
C LEU A 47 11.42 3.13 -7.90
N PHE A 48 11.79 4.21 -7.23
CA PHE A 48 12.24 5.44 -7.89
C PHE A 48 13.51 5.24 -8.72
N LEU A 49 14.46 4.42 -8.26
CA LEU A 49 15.65 4.07 -9.05
C LEU A 49 15.31 3.39 -10.38
N SER A 50 14.18 2.67 -10.43
CA SER A 50 13.74 1.95 -11.64
C SER A 50 12.98 2.85 -12.61
N ILE A 51 12.57 4.06 -12.20
CA ILE A 51 11.77 4.97 -13.02
C ILE A 51 12.67 5.79 -13.95
N ASN A 52 12.33 5.79 -15.24
CA ASN A 52 12.91 6.71 -16.20
C ASN A 52 12.29 8.11 -16.04
N ILE A 53 13.09 9.10 -15.65
CA ILE A 53 12.65 10.49 -15.42
C ILE A 53 12.00 11.10 -16.69
N GLY A 54 12.44 10.70 -17.88
CA GLY A 54 11.84 11.14 -19.15
C GLY A 54 10.42 10.63 -19.34
N GLU A 55 10.15 9.38 -18.97
CA GLU A 55 8.81 8.79 -19.02
C GLU A 55 7.88 9.42 -17.98
N LEU A 56 8.40 9.68 -16.78
CA LEU A 56 7.67 10.39 -15.73
C LEU A 56 7.18 11.76 -16.24
N LYS A 57 8.06 12.54 -16.88
CA LYS A 57 7.72 13.85 -17.45
C LYS A 57 6.64 13.73 -18.55
N SER A 58 6.76 12.74 -19.44
CA SER A 58 5.75 12.49 -20.48
C SER A 58 4.39 12.08 -19.92
N ALA A 59 4.36 11.33 -18.82
CA ALA A 59 3.12 10.94 -18.14
C ALA A 59 2.35 12.16 -17.61
N PHE A 60 3.04 13.19 -17.09
CA PHE A 60 2.39 14.44 -16.64
C PHE A 60 1.71 15.22 -17.78
N PHE A 61 2.21 15.13 -19.02
CA PHE A 61 1.58 15.77 -20.18
C PHE A 61 0.35 15.02 -20.72
N ASN A 62 0.14 13.77 -20.29
CA ASN A 62 -1.05 13.02 -20.65
C ASN A 62 -2.21 13.37 -19.71
N LEU A 63 -2.95 14.44 -20.05
CA LEU A 63 -4.04 14.94 -19.21
C LEU A 63 -5.12 13.88 -18.94
N LYS A 64 -5.48 13.06 -19.94
CA LYS A 64 -6.49 11.99 -19.76
C LYS A 64 -6.04 10.95 -18.74
N PHE A 65 -4.79 10.50 -18.84
CA PHE A 65 -4.21 9.56 -17.88
C PHE A 65 -4.11 10.19 -16.48
N SER A 66 -3.56 11.39 -16.38
CA SER A 66 -3.37 12.09 -15.10
C SER A 66 -4.70 12.35 -14.40
N VAL A 67 -5.73 12.84 -15.10
CA VAL A 67 -7.05 13.06 -14.53
C VAL A 67 -7.69 11.75 -14.10
N SER A 68 -7.61 10.69 -14.92
CA SER A 68 -8.16 9.37 -14.55
C SER A 68 -7.49 8.83 -13.29
N SER A 69 -6.16 8.93 -13.21
CA SER A 69 -5.40 8.52 -12.03
C SER A 69 -5.79 9.33 -10.79
N LEU A 70 -5.95 10.65 -10.92
CA LEU A 70 -6.38 11.51 -9.82
C LEU A 70 -7.79 11.16 -9.34
N VAL A 71 -8.74 10.99 -10.26
CA VAL A 71 -10.11 10.59 -9.92
C VAL A 71 -10.12 9.23 -9.22
N ILE A 72 -9.39 8.24 -9.74
CA ILE A 72 -9.35 6.91 -9.12
C ILE A 72 -8.74 6.99 -7.71
N ASN A 73 -7.57 7.62 -7.56
CA ASN A 73 -6.84 7.59 -6.29
C ASN A 73 -7.41 8.51 -5.21
N PHE A 74 -7.97 9.67 -5.58
CA PHE A 74 -8.40 10.69 -4.62
C PHE A 74 -9.91 10.84 -4.50
N ILE A 75 -10.70 10.32 -5.44
CA ILE A 75 -12.16 10.36 -5.37
C ILE A 75 -12.70 8.95 -5.17
N TRP A 76 -12.43 8.04 -6.12
CA TRP A 76 -13.03 6.71 -6.11
C TRP A 76 -12.54 5.85 -4.94
N THR A 77 -11.22 5.73 -4.73
CA THR A 77 -10.65 4.90 -3.65
C THR A 77 -11.13 5.34 -2.27
N PRO A 78 -11.09 6.64 -1.89
CA PRO A 78 -11.60 7.09 -0.59
C PRO A 78 -13.12 6.91 -0.45
N LEU A 79 -13.91 7.20 -1.50
CA LEU A 79 -15.37 6.99 -1.47
C LEU A 79 -15.72 5.52 -1.29
N PHE A 80 -15.01 4.63 -1.99
CA PHE A 80 -15.22 3.20 -1.87
C PHE A 80 -14.84 2.69 -0.47
N ALA A 81 -13.72 3.14 0.07
CA ALA A 81 -13.31 2.81 1.44
C ALA A 81 -14.32 3.33 2.48
N TYR A 82 -14.84 4.55 2.30
CA TYR A 82 -15.90 5.10 3.15
C TYR A 82 -17.19 4.31 3.06
N LEU A 83 -17.63 3.93 1.85
CA LEU A 83 -18.82 3.11 1.64
C LEU A 83 -18.69 1.75 2.34
N LEU A 84 -17.54 1.08 2.20
CA LEU A 84 -17.28 -0.16 2.93
C LEU A 84 -17.26 0.06 4.45
N GLY A 85 -16.65 1.16 4.90
CA GLY A 85 -16.71 1.60 6.29
C GLY A 85 -18.14 1.70 6.81
N TYR A 86 -18.98 2.44 6.09
CA TYR A 86 -20.39 2.61 6.44
C TYR A 86 -21.20 1.30 6.38
N LEU A 87 -20.95 0.41 5.43
CA LEU A 87 -21.72 -0.84 5.34
C LEU A 87 -21.33 -1.87 6.41
N PHE A 88 -20.06 -1.89 6.84
CA PHE A 88 -19.52 -2.95 7.70
C PHE A 88 -19.16 -2.50 9.13
N LEU A 89 -18.86 -1.22 9.37
CA LEU A 89 -18.36 -0.69 10.66
C LEU A 89 -19.33 0.28 11.36
N ASP A 90 -20.46 0.64 10.76
CA ASP A 90 -21.43 1.62 11.30
C ASP A 90 -22.08 1.18 12.63
N ASN A 91 -22.06 -0.12 12.93
CA ASN A 91 -22.55 -0.65 14.20
C ASN A 91 -21.46 -0.81 15.29
N GLU A 92 -20.18 -0.62 14.95
CA GLU A 92 -19.04 -0.69 15.90
C GLU A 92 -18.57 0.71 16.34
N LEU A 93 -18.86 1.75 15.54
CA LEU A 93 -18.54 3.15 15.85
C LEU A 93 -19.72 3.84 16.55
N ALA A 94 -20.14 3.33 17.71
CA ALA A 94 -20.94 4.12 18.64
C ALA A 94 -20.06 5.22 19.25
N ILE A 95 -20.02 6.39 18.60
CA ILE A 95 -19.60 7.65 19.22
C ILE A 95 -20.68 8.08 20.21
#